data_AF-A0A6H5J4P8-F1
#
_entry.id   AF-A0A6H5J4P8-F1
#
_cell.length_a   1.000
_cell.length_b   1.000
_cell.length_c   1.000
_cell.angle_alpha   90.00
_cell.angle_beta   90.00
_cell.angle_gamma   90.00
#
_symmetry.space_group_name_H-M   'P 1'
#
loop_
_entity.id
_entity.type
_entity.pdbx_description
1 polymer ?
#
loop_
_entity_poly.entity_id
_entity_poly.type
_entity_poly.pdbx_seq_one_letter_code
_entity_poly.pdbx_strand_id
1 'polypeptide(L)'
;MATVALLLLLMLLKHKLPTRTSSNSRTSSAPHARTQFFCSIDQYGSLCSNGTSMEISTFMSCTASTLRKTQGRMEEPDPETWTAWFLDAIRKIRSQKQRPSVERIAHAIRLQHDYHEEVIAENLQLAVKRGDILKLFNKGQSSYKVRI
;
A
#
# COMPACT_ATOMS: atom_id res chain seq x y z
N MET A 1 -46.92 -21.62 1.84
CA MET A 1 -46.03 -22.79 1.63
C MET A 1 -45.18 -22.69 0.35
N ALA A 2 -45.63 -22.00 -0.71
CA ALA A 2 -44.84 -21.88 -1.97
C ALA A 2 -43.62 -20.94 -1.92
N THR A 3 -43.51 -20.06 -0.92
CA THR A 3 -42.43 -19.05 -0.84
C THR A 3 -41.10 -19.59 -0.30
N VAL A 4 -41.14 -20.62 0.55
CA VAL A 4 -39.92 -21.20 1.16
C VAL A 4 -39.16 -22.07 0.15
N ALA A 5 -39.88 -22.71 -0.78
CA ALA A 5 -39.29 -23.50 -1.86
C ALA A 5 -38.51 -22.64 -2.88
N LEU A 6 -38.96 -21.42 -3.16
CA LEU A 6 -38.29 -20.50 -4.09
C LEU A 6 -36.98 -19.94 -3.50
N LEU A 7 -36.94 -19.73 -2.17
CA LEU A 7 -35.74 -19.30 -1.44
C LEU A 7 -34.69 -20.41 -1.34
N LEU A 8 -35.10 -21.68 -1.19
CA LEU A 8 -34.16 -22.81 -1.25
C LEU A 8 -33.60 -23.01 -2.67
N LEU A 9 -34.42 -22.82 -3.71
CA LEU A 9 -33.99 -22.94 -5.10
C LEU A 9 -32.98 -21.85 -5.51
N LEU A 10 -33.13 -20.62 -5.00
CA LEU A 10 -32.17 -19.53 -5.18
C LEU A 10 -30.85 -19.74 -4.42
N MET A 11 -30.87 -20.49 -3.31
CA MET A 11 -29.66 -20.81 -2.53
C MET A 11 -28.87 -21.97 -3.15
N LEU A 12 -29.55 -22.92 -3.81
CA LEU A 12 -28.89 -24.04 -4.50
C LEU A 12 -28.31 -23.68 -5.88
N LEU A 13 -28.78 -22.60 -6.53
CA LEU A 13 -28.25 -22.13 -7.82
C LEU A 13 -26.99 -21.24 -7.71
N LYS A 14 -26.55 -20.83 -6.51
CA LYS A 14 -25.37 -19.98 -6.32
C LYS A 14 -24.03 -20.72 -6.30
N HIS A 15 -24.02 -22.05 -6.36
CA HIS A 15 -22.80 -22.87 -6.40
C HIS A 15 -22.43 -23.36 -7.80
N LYS A 16 -22.51 -22.51 -8.84
CA LYS A 16 -21.83 -22.79 -10.11
C LYS A 16 -21.65 -21.57 -11.03
N LEU A 17 -20.87 -20.58 -10.59
CA LEU A 17 -20.27 -19.65 -11.56
C LEU A 17 -18.75 -19.54 -11.35
N PRO A 18 -17.93 -19.92 -12.35
CA PRO A 18 -16.53 -19.54 -12.40
C PRO A 18 -16.43 -18.04 -12.66
N THR A 19 -15.61 -17.34 -11.88
CA THR A 19 -15.25 -15.94 -12.13
C THR A 19 -14.40 -15.87 -13.40
N ARG A 20 -15.05 -15.51 -14.50
CA ARG A 20 -14.44 -15.18 -15.79
C ARG A 20 -13.72 -13.84 -15.66
N THR A 21 -12.40 -13.86 -15.70
CA THR A 21 -11.56 -12.69 -15.98
C THR A 21 -11.82 -12.27 -17.43
N SER A 22 -12.46 -11.12 -17.60
CA SER A 22 -12.66 -10.47 -18.90
C SER A 22 -11.55 -9.45 -19.12
N SER A 23 -10.52 -9.85 -19.85
CA SER A 23 -9.61 -8.95 -20.54
C SER A 23 -10.34 -8.28 -21.71
N ASN A 24 -10.40 -6.94 -21.73
CA ASN A 24 -10.55 -6.23 -23.00
C ASN A 24 -10.11 -4.77 -22.90
N SER A 25 -9.02 -4.44 -23.59
CA SER A 25 -8.83 -3.12 -24.20
C SER A 25 -7.89 -3.25 -25.41
N ARG A 26 -8.53 -3.35 -26.58
CA ARG A 26 -8.21 -2.70 -27.88
C ARG A 26 -6.73 -2.57 -28.29
N THR A 27 -6.38 -3.33 -29.34
CA THR A 27 -5.86 -2.87 -30.65
C THR A 27 -5.62 -1.36 -30.78
N SER A 28 -4.52 -0.79 -31.29
CA SER A 28 -3.60 -1.10 -32.40
C SER A 28 -2.31 -0.30 -32.10
N SER A 29 -1.08 -0.58 -32.52
CA SER A 29 -0.52 -0.80 -33.86
C SER A 29 1.01 -0.81 -33.68
N ALA A 30 1.71 -1.60 -34.49
CA ALA A 30 3.18 -1.69 -34.64
C ALA A 30 3.86 -0.31 -34.93
N PRO A 31 5.21 -0.13 -34.97
CA PRO A 31 6.22 -1.16 -35.18
C PRO A 31 7.56 -1.05 -34.41
N HIS A 32 8.33 -2.13 -34.52
CA HIS A 32 9.79 -2.12 -34.50
C HIS A 32 10.37 -1.00 -35.37
N ALA A 33 11.17 -0.12 -34.77
CA ALA A 33 12.31 0.53 -35.41
C ALA A 33 13.18 1.09 -34.26
N ARG A 34 14.33 0.47 -34.02
CA ARG A 34 15.61 0.97 -34.51
C ARG A 34 16.07 2.16 -33.68
N THR A 35 17.11 1.90 -32.89
CA THR A 35 18.12 2.87 -32.47
C THR A 35 18.27 3.97 -33.53
N GLN A 36 17.71 5.14 -33.22
CA GLN A 36 18.06 6.40 -33.85
C GLN A 36 18.28 7.38 -32.71
N PHE A 37 19.55 7.55 -32.38
CA PHE A 37 20.08 8.85 -32.05
C PHE A 37 19.46 9.86 -33.02
N PHE A 38 18.56 10.70 -32.54
CA PHE A 38 18.31 11.97 -33.18
C PHE A 38 18.32 13.06 -32.12
N CYS A 39 19.38 13.84 -32.24
CA CYS A 39 19.62 15.10 -31.59
C CYS A 39 18.39 16.02 -31.75
N SER A 40 17.86 16.54 -30.66
CA SER A 40 17.17 17.84 -30.65
C SER A 40 18.01 18.81 -29.84
N ILE A 41 19.12 19.20 -30.46
CA ILE A 41 19.56 20.59 -30.43
C ILE A 41 18.48 21.35 -31.18
N ASP A 42 17.60 22.06 -30.48
CA ASP A 42 16.94 23.27 -31.00
C ASP A 42 16.10 23.95 -29.90
N GLN A 43 16.74 24.23 -28.76
CA GLN A 43 16.23 25.27 -27.86
C GLN A 43 17.33 26.08 -27.15
N TYR A 44 18.53 26.13 -27.73
CA TYR A 44 19.49 27.19 -27.42
C TYR A 44 19.64 28.06 -28.66
N GLY A 45 18.69 28.97 -28.82
CA GLY A 45 18.86 30.12 -29.68
C GLY A 45 20.09 30.91 -29.22
N SER A 46 21.11 30.93 -30.08
CA SER A 46 21.91 32.10 -30.37
C SER A 46 22.38 32.94 -29.17
N LEU A 47 23.43 32.48 -28.49
CA LEU A 47 24.34 33.39 -27.77
C LEU A 47 25.78 32.95 -28.01
N CYS A 48 26.30 33.26 -29.19
CA CYS A 48 27.74 33.38 -29.39
C CYS A 48 28.13 34.85 -29.29
N SER A 49 29.19 35.11 -28.51
CA SER A 49 29.96 36.35 -28.44
C SER A 49 29.42 37.38 -27.46
N ASN A 50 29.79 37.23 -26.19
CA ASN A 50 30.96 37.93 -25.67
C ASN A 50 31.30 37.38 -24.28
N GLY A 51 32.60 37.20 -24.05
CA GLY A 51 33.14 36.45 -22.93
C GLY A 51 32.62 36.92 -21.57
N THR A 52 32.29 35.96 -20.73
CA THR A 52 32.76 35.86 -19.35
C THR A 52 32.47 34.44 -18.89
N SER A 53 33.48 33.82 -18.31
CA SER A 53 33.41 32.47 -17.72
C SER A 53 32.31 32.44 -16.66
N MET A 54 31.17 31.79 -16.95
CA MET A 54 30.23 31.39 -15.90
C MET A 54 30.47 29.91 -15.62
N GLU A 55 31.08 29.71 -14.45
CA GLU A 55 31.44 28.44 -13.85
C GLU A 55 30.30 27.41 -13.88
N ILE A 56 30.65 26.18 -14.25
CA ILE A 56 29.81 24.98 -14.16
C ILE A 56 29.30 24.72 -12.72
N SER A 57 29.89 25.38 -11.72
CA SER A 57 29.54 25.26 -10.30
C SER A 57 28.12 25.75 -9.93
N THR A 58 27.45 26.53 -10.78
CA THR A 58 26.08 27.00 -10.49
C THR A 58 24.98 26.04 -10.97
N PHE A 59 25.28 25.08 -11.85
CA PHE A 59 24.27 24.10 -12.30
C PHE A 59 24.19 22.85 -11.41
N MET A 60 25.24 22.55 -10.63
CA MET A 60 25.27 21.44 -9.66
C MET A 60 24.79 21.81 -8.26
N SER A 61 24.13 22.96 -8.09
CA SER A 61 23.50 23.36 -6.81
C SER A 61 21.98 23.34 -6.83
N CYS A 62 21.33 23.15 -7.99
CA CYS A 62 19.86 23.05 -8.08
C CYS A 62 19.31 21.60 -8.06
N THR A 63 20.15 20.57 -8.22
CA THR A 63 19.74 19.16 -8.01
C THR A 63 20.03 18.66 -6.59
N ALA A 64 20.71 19.45 -5.76
CA ALA A 64 20.98 19.14 -4.36
C ALA A 64 19.84 19.54 -3.39
N SER A 65 18.70 20.02 -3.91
CA SER A 65 17.55 20.47 -3.12
C SER A 65 16.50 19.36 -2.87
N THR A 66 16.57 18.24 -3.60
CA THR A 66 15.65 17.09 -3.42
C THR A 66 16.25 16.00 -2.52
N LEU A 67 17.25 16.33 -1.69
CA LEU A 67 17.87 15.38 -0.75
C LEU A 67 18.10 15.99 0.63
N ARG A 68 17.12 16.78 1.08
CA ARG A 68 16.85 16.99 2.50
C ARG A 68 15.34 17.02 2.69
N LYS A 69 14.69 15.86 2.48
CA LYS A 69 13.53 15.56 3.29
C LYS A 69 14.10 15.45 4.70
N THR A 70 13.94 16.52 5.45
CA THR A 70 14.37 16.66 6.83
C THR A 70 14.08 15.34 7.52
N GLN A 71 15.16 14.70 7.92
CA GLN A 71 15.20 13.59 8.84
C GLN A 71 14.64 14.09 10.17
N GLY A 72 13.32 14.29 10.22
CA GLY A 72 12.59 14.22 11.47
C GLY A 72 12.86 12.83 11.97
N ARG A 73 13.59 12.72 13.08
CA ARG A 73 13.62 11.52 13.92
C ARG A 73 12.18 11.01 13.95
N MET A 74 11.88 9.93 13.22
CA MET A 74 10.58 9.28 13.34
C MET A 74 10.58 8.76 14.77
N GLU A 75 9.98 9.53 15.65
CA GLU A 75 9.75 9.12 17.03
C GLU A 75 8.90 7.87 16.94
N GLU A 76 9.48 6.75 17.35
CA GLU A 76 8.77 5.49 17.36
C GLU A 76 7.54 5.65 18.24
N PRO A 77 6.34 5.27 17.77
CA PRO A 77 5.12 5.50 18.52
C PRO A 77 5.18 4.81 19.87
N ASP A 78 4.63 5.46 20.90
CA ASP A 78 4.49 4.85 22.22
C ASP A 78 3.70 3.52 22.14
N PRO A 79 3.95 2.57 23.05
CA PRO A 79 3.27 1.28 23.07
C PRO A 79 1.74 1.42 23.21
N GLU A 80 1.26 2.47 23.88
CA GLU A 80 -0.17 2.79 23.99
C GLU A 80 -0.75 3.24 22.64
N THR A 81 -0.01 4.07 21.90
CA THR A 81 -0.38 4.53 20.55
C THR A 81 -0.49 3.35 19.58
N TRP A 82 0.48 2.44 19.60
CA TRP A 82 0.40 1.19 18.85
C TRP A 82 -0.85 0.38 19.19
N THR A 83 -1.14 0.26 20.49
CA THR A 83 -2.31 -0.47 20.97
C THR A 83 -3.60 0.15 20.43
N ALA A 84 -3.75 1.47 20.50
CA ALA A 84 -4.90 2.18 19.95
C ALA A 84 -5.10 1.90 18.46
N TRP A 85 -4.03 1.96 17.66
CA TRP A 85 -4.08 1.67 16.23
C TRP A 85 -4.50 0.22 15.94
N PHE A 86 -3.97 -0.74 16.70
CA PHE A 86 -4.38 -2.14 16.56
C PHE A 86 -5.84 -2.36 16.91
N LEU A 87 -6.32 -1.77 18.00
CA LEU A 87 -7.71 -1.87 18.41
C LEU A 87 -8.65 -1.32 17.34
N ASP A 88 -8.32 -0.17 16.77
CA ASP A 88 -9.13 0.45 15.72
C ASP A 88 -9.08 -0.33 14.40
N ALA A 89 -7.91 -0.84 14.01
CA ALA A 89 -7.78 -1.73 12.87
C ALA A 89 -8.62 -3.00 13.04
N ILE A 90 -8.54 -3.67 14.19
CA ILE A 90 -9.32 -4.89 14.48
C ILE A 90 -10.82 -4.59 14.48
N ARG A 91 -11.26 -3.47 15.07
CA ARG A 91 -12.67 -3.06 15.07
C ARG A 91 -13.18 -2.82 13.65
N LYS A 92 -12.42 -2.10 12.81
CA LYS A 92 -12.75 -1.84 11.40
C LYS A 92 -12.84 -3.15 10.59
N ILE A 93 -11.92 -4.08 10.78
CA ILE A 93 -11.94 -5.38 10.06
C ILE A 93 -13.14 -6.23 10.51
N ARG A 94 -13.47 -6.22 11.81
CA ARG A 94 -14.63 -6.94 12.35
C ARG A 94 -15.96 -6.35 11.85
N SER A 95 -16.08 -5.03 11.70
CA SER A 95 -17.29 -4.42 11.15
C SER A 95 -17.52 -4.82 9.69
N GLN A 96 -16.44 -5.06 8.95
CA GLN A 96 -16.47 -5.62 7.59
C GLN A 96 -16.71 -7.13 7.54
N LYS A 97 -16.94 -7.79 8.69
CA LYS A 97 -17.10 -9.25 8.83
C LYS A 97 -15.90 -10.05 8.28
N GLN A 98 -14.72 -9.44 8.26
CA GLN A 98 -13.48 -10.08 7.82
C GLN A 98 -12.66 -10.60 9.01
N ARG A 99 -11.71 -11.49 8.73
CA ARG A 99 -10.79 -12.05 9.72
C ARG A 99 -9.65 -11.05 9.99
N PRO A 100 -9.42 -10.64 11.25
CA PRO A 100 -8.24 -9.87 11.63
C PRO A 100 -7.00 -10.77 11.67
N SER A 101 -6.37 -10.97 10.50
CA SER A 101 -5.03 -11.56 10.36
C SER A 101 -3.94 -10.48 10.46
N VAL A 102 -2.67 -10.88 10.58
CA VAL A 102 -1.53 -9.93 10.57
C VAL A 102 -1.57 -9.09 9.31
N GLU A 103 -1.70 -9.71 8.14
CA GLU A 103 -1.74 -9.06 6.83
C GLU A 103 -2.84 -8.00 6.74
N ARG A 104 -4.05 -8.31 7.25
CA ARG A 104 -5.20 -7.37 7.21
C ARG A 104 -4.99 -6.20 8.16
N ILE A 105 -4.46 -6.47 9.35
CA ILE A 105 -4.15 -5.43 10.34
C ILE A 105 -3.03 -4.51 9.81
N ALA A 106 -1.96 -5.09 9.28
CA ALA A 106 -0.86 -4.35 8.68
C ALA A 106 -1.33 -3.48 7.52
N HIS A 107 -2.16 -4.01 6.62
CA HIS A 107 -2.75 -3.23 5.54
C HIS A 107 -3.59 -2.06 6.06
N ALA A 108 -4.45 -2.28 7.06
CA ALA A 108 -5.29 -1.24 7.63
C ALA A 108 -4.48 -0.11 8.30
N ILE A 109 -3.39 -0.47 8.99
CA ILE A 109 -2.48 0.50 9.61
C ILE A 109 -1.69 1.25 8.54
N ARG A 110 -1.19 0.56 7.50
CA ARG A 110 -0.44 1.18 6.38
C ARG A 110 -1.20 2.27 5.64
N LEU A 111 -2.53 2.19 5.61
CA LEU A 111 -3.37 3.24 5.01
C LEU A 111 -3.41 4.53 5.84
N GLN A 112 -3.14 4.47 7.15
CA GLN A 112 -3.18 5.61 8.09
C GLN A 112 -1.78 6.04 8.54
N HIS A 113 -0.85 5.09 8.63
CA HIS A 113 0.49 5.25 9.18
C HIS A 113 1.49 4.49 8.28
N ASP A 114 2.53 5.15 7.80
CA ASP A 114 3.49 4.54 6.86
C ASP A 114 4.55 3.71 7.59
N TYR A 115 4.18 2.48 7.97
CA TYR A 115 5.07 1.50 8.61
C TYR A 115 5.18 0.20 7.81
N HIS A 116 6.36 -0.42 7.83
CA HIS A 116 6.57 -1.74 7.24
C HIS A 116 5.83 -2.83 8.01
N GLU A 117 5.37 -3.86 7.30
CA GLU A 117 4.61 -4.97 7.88
C GLU A 117 5.38 -5.69 9.00
N GLU A 118 6.70 -5.80 8.88
CA GLU A 118 7.56 -6.43 9.87
C GLU A 118 7.50 -5.70 11.22
N VAL A 119 7.63 -4.37 11.21
CA VAL A 119 7.54 -3.51 12.40
C VAL A 119 6.16 -3.58 13.04
N ILE A 120 5.12 -3.59 12.21
CA ILE A 120 3.73 -3.73 12.68
C ILE A 120 3.51 -5.11 13.32
N ALA A 121 4.04 -6.17 12.70
CA ALA A 121 3.91 -7.53 13.19
C ALA A 121 4.64 -7.72 14.53
N GLU A 122 5.82 -7.13 14.68
CA GLU A 122 6.58 -7.12 15.94
C GLU A 122 5.82 -6.40 17.05
N ASN A 123 5.37 -5.17 16.81
CA ASN A 123 4.59 -4.39 17.78
C ASN A 123 3.26 -5.06 18.14
N LEU A 124 2.63 -5.75 17.19
CA LEU A 124 1.43 -6.56 17.45
C LEU A 124 1.72 -7.72 18.39
N GLN A 125 2.87 -8.39 18.25
CA GLN A 125 3.29 -9.43 19.18
C GLN A 125 3.59 -8.88 20.57
N LEU A 126 4.18 -7.68 20.67
CA LEU A 126 4.40 -7.01 21.95
C LEU A 126 3.06 -6.68 22.64
N ALA A 127 2.07 -6.19 21.91
CA ALA A 127 0.72 -5.96 22.43
C ALA A 127 0.03 -7.24 22.92
N VAL A 128 0.29 -8.37 22.23
CA VAL A 128 -0.19 -9.69 22.69
C VAL A 128 0.52 -10.12 23.98
N LYS A 129 1.83 -9.88 24.10
CA LYS A 129 2.60 -10.20 25.32
C LYS A 129 2.15 -9.36 26.52
N ARG A 130 1.82 -8.07 26.31
CA ARG A 130 1.22 -7.20 27.33
C ARG A 130 -0.17 -7.67 27.75
N GLY A 131 -0.87 -8.37 26.86
CA GLY A 131 -2.20 -8.90 27.10
C GLY A 131 -3.32 -7.93 26.70
N ASP A 132 -3.03 -6.90 25.91
CA ASP A 132 -4.02 -5.97 25.35
C ASP A 132 -4.82 -6.64 24.21
N ILE A 133 -4.16 -7.57 23.51
CA ILE A 133 -4.69 -8.29 22.34
C ILE A 133 -4.53 -9.79 22.55
N LEU A 134 -5.57 -10.56 22.23
CA LEU A 134 -5.55 -12.02 22.27
C LEU A 134 -5.25 -12.59 20.88
N LYS A 135 -4.19 -13.39 20.78
CA LYS A 135 -3.87 -14.19 19.60
C LYS A 135 -4.54 -15.56 19.70
N LEU A 136 -5.34 -15.90 18.70
CA LEU A 136 -6.05 -17.18 18.58
C LEU A 136 -5.48 -17.93 17.39
N PHE A 137 -5.07 -19.18 17.56
CA PHE A 137 -4.59 -20.02 16.47
C PHE A 137 -5.63 -21.08 16.13
N ASN A 138 -6.00 -21.18 14.84
CA ASN A 138 -6.98 -22.15 14.37
C ASN A 138 -6.58 -22.65 12.98
N LYS A 139 -6.41 -23.98 12.84
CA LYS A 139 -6.09 -24.68 11.58
C LYS A 139 -4.97 -24.00 10.77
N GLY A 140 -3.85 -23.66 11.41
CA GLY A 140 -2.72 -23.02 10.73
C GLY A 140 -2.83 -21.50 10.58
N GLN A 141 -3.95 -20.89 10.95
CA GLN A 141 -4.18 -19.46 10.78
C GLN A 141 -4.30 -18.75 12.13
N SER A 142 -3.69 -17.57 12.24
CA SER A 142 -3.79 -16.69 13.42
C SER A 142 -4.92 -15.67 13.25
N SER A 143 -5.71 -15.46 14.30
CA SER A 143 -6.68 -14.37 14.44
C SER A 143 -6.34 -13.53 15.66
N TYR A 144 -6.63 -12.23 15.60
CA TYR A 144 -6.43 -11.33 16.73
C TYR A 144 -7.76 -10.77 17.24
N LYS A 145 -7.94 -10.74 18.55
CA LYS A 145 -9.16 -10.26 19.21
C LYS A 145 -8.81 -9.24 20.29
N VAL A 146 -9.60 -8.18 20.38
CA VAL A 146 -9.53 -7.19 21.46
C VAL A 146 -9.88 -7.85 22.80
N ARG A 147 -9.08 -7.61 23.84
CA ARG A 147 -9.44 -7.95 25.22
C ARG A 147 -10.49 -6.93 25.70
N ILE A 148 -11.64 -7.44 26.13
CA ILE A 148 -12.72 -6.65 26.75
C ILE A 148 -12.50 -6.66 28.25
#